data_AF-A0A7M1KMT3-F1
#
_entry.id   AF-A0A7M1KMT3-F1
#
_cell.length_a   1.000
_cell.length_b   1.000
_cell.length_c   1.000
_cell.angle_alpha   90.00
_cell.angle_beta   90.00
_cell.angle_gamma   90.00
#
_symmetry.space_group_name_H-M   'P 1'
#
loop_
_entity.id
_entity.type
_entity.pdbx_description
1 polymer ?
#
loop_
_entity_poly.entity_id
_entity_poly.type
_entity_poly.pdbx_seq_one_letter_code
_entity_poly.pdbx_strand_id
1 'polypeptide(L)'
;MNKVVPDPPLSSAKARAAFNRAIDHYLPTQGVPIEDLSFEDALLYTASLLDSASARTLNCSEQLPSPERAKILAVWHLLEMARTTVDRSIECLNPAR
;
A
#
# COMPACT_ATOMS: atom_id res chain seq x y z
N MET A 1 -30.69 -35.37 20.17
CA MET A 1 -31.04 -34.94 18.80
C MET A 1 -29.97 -33.96 18.32
N ASN A 2 -28.95 -34.44 17.62
CA ASN A 2 -27.95 -33.58 16.98
C ASN A 2 -28.49 -33.20 15.60
N LYS A 3 -29.04 -31.99 15.46
CA LYS A 3 -29.33 -31.45 14.13
C LYS A 3 -27.99 -31.14 13.50
N VAL A 4 -27.51 -32.06 12.65
CA VAL A 4 -26.40 -31.78 11.75
C VAL A 4 -26.90 -30.68 10.82
N VAL A 5 -26.44 -29.45 11.04
CA VAL A 5 -26.67 -28.35 10.11
C VAL A 5 -25.76 -28.64 8.92
N PRO A 6 -26.30 -28.94 7.73
CA PRO A 6 -25.47 -29.20 6.56
C PRO A 6 -24.77 -27.90 6.18
N ASP A 7 -23.48 -27.98 5.86
CA ASP A 7 -22.75 -26.82 5.35
C ASP A 7 -23.45 -26.30 4.09
N PRO A 8 -23.67 -24.98 3.99
CA PRO A 8 -24.37 -24.41 2.86
C PRO A 8 -23.58 -24.66 1.58
N PRO A 9 -24.26 -24.96 0.46
CA PRO A 9 -23.60 -25.29 -0.80
C PRO A 9 -22.71 -24.13 -1.25
N LEU A 10 -21.42 -24.42 -1.40
CA LEU A 10 -20.39 -23.50 -1.86
C LEU A 10 -20.63 -23.14 -3.34
N SER A 11 -21.44 -22.12 -3.57
CA SER A 11 -21.57 -21.52 -4.90
C SER A 11 -20.45 -20.50 -5.08
N SER A 12 -19.48 -20.80 -5.95
CA SER A 12 -18.35 -19.92 -6.30
C SER A 12 -18.80 -18.50 -6.67
N ALA A 13 -19.91 -18.36 -7.40
CA ALA A 13 -20.48 -17.07 -7.76
C ALA A 13 -20.94 -16.25 -6.55
N LYS A 14 -21.66 -16.87 -5.59
CA LYS A 14 -22.05 -16.25 -4.31
C LYS A 14 -20.84 -15.91 -3.43
N ALA A 15 -19.82 -16.76 -3.41
CA ALA A 15 -18.58 -16.49 -2.67
C ALA A 15 -17.85 -15.27 -3.25
N ARG A 16 -17.77 -15.16 -4.59
CA ARG A 16 -17.21 -13.99 -5.28
C ARG A 16 -18.02 -12.73 -5.00
N ALA A 17 -19.34 -12.81 -5.02
CA ALA A 17 -20.21 -11.67 -4.70
C ALA A 17 -20.08 -11.24 -3.22
N ALA A 18 -19.99 -12.19 -2.28
CA ALA A 18 -19.74 -11.89 -0.88
C ALA A 18 -18.37 -11.23 -0.66
N PHE A 19 -17.34 -11.72 -1.36
CA PHE A 19 -16.00 -11.13 -1.36
C PHE A 19 -16.03 -9.69 -1.89
N ASN A 20 -16.62 -9.44 -3.06
CA ASN A 20 -16.71 -8.10 -3.63
C ASN A 20 -17.48 -7.15 -2.71
N ARG A 21 -18.59 -7.59 -2.11
CA ARG A 21 -19.32 -6.80 -1.10
C ARG A 21 -18.47 -6.48 0.13
N ALA A 22 -17.62 -7.40 0.57
CA ALA A 22 -16.70 -7.14 1.67
C ALA A 22 -15.64 -6.11 1.27
N ILE A 23 -15.06 -6.23 0.06
CA ILE A 23 -14.14 -5.26 -0.49
C ILE A 23 -14.78 -3.87 -0.55
N ASP A 24 -15.99 -3.75 -1.10
CA ASP A 24 -16.73 -2.48 -1.18
C ASP A 24 -17.08 -1.88 0.19
N HIS A 25 -17.29 -2.75 1.20
CA HIS A 25 -17.66 -2.33 2.55
C HIS A 25 -16.45 -1.92 3.41
N TYR A 26 -15.32 -2.61 3.25
CA TYR A 26 -14.12 -2.40 4.07
C TYR A 26 -13.09 -1.49 3.43
N LEU A 27 -13.07 -1.35 2.10
CA LEU A 27 -12.22 -0.36 1.46
C LEU A 27 -12.93 0.98 1.39
N PRO A 28 -12.27 2.07 1.81
CA PRO A 28 -12.75 3.42 1.55
C PRO A 28 -13.00 3.59 0.05
N THR A 29 -14.24 3.92 -0.32
CA THR A 29 -14.64 4.14 -1.74
C THR A 29 -14.01 5.41 -2.31
N GLN A 30 -13.59 6.31 -1.42
CA GLN A 30 -12.83 7.50 -1.74
C GLN A 30 -11.39 7.24 -1.29
N GLY A 31 -10.42 7.52 -2.17
CA GLY A 31 -9.00 7.50 -1.78
C GLY A 31 -8.77 8.35 -0.53
N VAL A 32 -7.70 8.07 0.21
CA VAL A 32 -7.35 8.82 1.43
C VAL A 32 -7.49 10.32 1.14
N PRO A 33 -8.40 11.05 1.81
CA PRO A 33 -8.59 12.47 1.55
C PRO A 33 -7.30 13.19 1.96
N ILE A 34 -6.47 13.53 0.98
CA ILE A 34 -5.17 14.18 1.20
C ILE A 34 -5.38 15.61 1.74
N GLU A 35 -6.56 16.18 1.52
CA GLU A 35 -6.90 17.59 1.81
C GLU A 35 -7.05 17.92 3.30
N ASP A 36 -7.33 16.92 4.15
CA ASP A 36 -7.57 17.10 5.60
C ASP A 36 -6.48 16.45 6.50
N LEU A 37 -5.34 16.07 5.93
CA LEU A 37 -4.26 15.46 6.71
C LEU A 37 -3.55 16.50 7.58
N SER A 38 -3.31 16.15 8.85
CA SER A 38 -2.35 16.89 9.66
C SER A 38 -0.95 16.81 9.06
N PHE A 39 -0.05 17.73 9.41
CA PHE A 39 1.32 17.68 8.89
C PHE A 39 2.03 16.36 9.21
N GLU A 40 1.84 15.84 10.43
CA GLU A 40 2.40 14.56 10.87
C GLU A 40 1.81 13.39 10.08
N ASP A 41 0.48 13.36 9.91
CA ASP A 41 -0.20 12.31 9.13
C ASP A 41 0.20 12.37 7.64
N ALA A 42 0.40 13.57 7.09
CA ALA A 42 0.85 13.76 5.71
C ALA A 42 2.27 13.20 5.51
N LEU A 43 3.19 13.42 6.46
CA LEU A 43 4.53 12.83 6.42
C LEU A 43 4.48 11.30 6.54
N LEU A 44 3.69 10.77 7.47
CA LEU A 44 3.54 9.32 7.66
C LEU A 44 2.91 8.65 6.43
N TYR A 45 1.89 9.29 5.84
CA TYR A 45 1.27 8.84 4.59
C TYR A 45 2.27 8.86 3.43
N THR A 46 3.05 9.94 3.32
CA THR A 46 4.09 10.05 2.28
C THR A 46 5.16 8.97 2.44
N ALA A 47 5.61 8.68 3.66
CA ALA A 47 6.56 7.59 3.92
C ALA A 47 6.00 6.23 3.48
N SER A 48 4.73 5.95 3.81
CA SER A 48 4.04 4.72 3.41
C SER A 48 3.86 4.59 1.89
N LEU A 49 3.59 5.71 1.21
CA LEU A 49 3.46 5.79 -0.24
C LEU A 49 4.81 5.52 -0.93
N LEU A 50 5.89 6.12 -0.42
CA LEU A 50 7.25 5.92 -0.94
C LEU A 50 7.71 4.47 -0.77
N ASP A 51 7.45 3.85 0.38
CA ASP A 51 7.76 2.43 0.61
C ASP A 51 7.03 1.51 -0.39
N SER A 52 5.74 1.76 -0.61
CA SER A 52 4.94 1.04 -1.60
C SER A 52 5.45 1.25 -3.03
N ALA A 53 5.83 2.48 -3.38
CA ALA A 53 6.38 2.81 -4.70
C ALA A 53 7.76 2.15 -4.91
N SER A 54 8.62 2.13 -3.89
CA SER A 54 9.91 1.44 -3.90
C SER A 54 9.75 -0.05 -4.15
N ALA A 55 8.86 -0.71 -3.41
CA ALA A 55 8.58 -2.13 -3.58
C ALA A 55 8.09 -2.46 -5.01
N ARG A 56 7.20 -1.63 -5.56
CA ARG A 56 6.70 -1.81 -6.94
C ARG A 56 7.79 -1.59 -7.98
N THR A 57 8.61 -0.56 -7.80
CA THR A 57 9.71 -0.22 -8.72
C THR A 57 10.76 -1.34 -8.74
N LEU A 58 11.10 -1.88 -7.56
CA LEU A 58 12.05 -2.99 -7.46
C LEU A 58 11.53 -4.25 -8.17
N ASN A 59 10.26 -4.62 -7.96
CA ASN A 59 9.62 -5.74 -8.65
C ASN A 59 9.62 -5.56 -10.18
N CYS A 60 9.32 -4.35 -10.68
CA CYS A 60 9.43 -4.06 -12.10
C CYS A 60 10.86 -4.22 -12.63
N SER A 61 11.88 -3.87 -11.83
CA SER A 61 13.28 -3.96 -12.25
C SER A 61 13.73 -5.40 -12.51
N GLU A 62 13.22 -6.36 -11.74
CA GLU A 62 13.55 -7.79 -11.86
C GLU A 62 13.05 -8.40 -13.18
N GLN A 63 11.96 -7.85 -13.72
CA GLN A 63 11.30 -8.34 -14.93
C GLN A 63 11.87 -7.71 -16.22
N LEU A 64 12.76 -6.72 -16.10
CA LEU A 64 13.26 -5.96 -17.24
C LEU A 64 14.70 -6.33 -17.63
N PRO A 65 15.00 -6.40 -18.94
CA PRO A 65 16.37 -6.54 -19.42
C PRO A 65 17.16 -5.24 -19.22
N SER A 66 18.47 -5.32 -19.45
CA SER A 66 19.29 -4.12 -19.61
C SER A 66 19.05 -3.54 -21.01
N PRO A 67 18.91 -2.20 -21.20
CA PRO A 67 19.17 -1.11 -20.26
C PRO A 67 17.96 -0.60 -19.44
N GLU A 68 16.74 -1.08 -19.71
CA GLU A 68 15.51 -0.59 -19.06
C GLU A 68 15.55 -0.78 -17.54
N ARG A 69 16.10 -1.90 -17.07
CA ARG A 69 16.33 -2.15 -15.64
C ARG A 69 17.18 -1.06 -14.99
N ALA A 70 18.20 -0.52 -15.66
CA ALA A 70 19.02 0.54 -15.09
C ALA A 70 18.22 1.84 -14.87
N LYS A 71 17.29 2.16 -15.78
CA LYS A 71 16.39 3.31 -15.65
C LYS A 71 15.45 3.12 -14.45
N ILE A 72 14.89 1.94 -14.29
CA ILE A 72 14.01 1.63 -13.15
C ILE A 72 14.77 1.64 -11.82
N LEU A 73 15.99 1.12 -11.76
CA LEU A 73 16.83 1.21 -10.56
C LEU A 73 17.20 2.66 -10.22
N ALA A 74 17.39 3.53 -11.21
CA ALA A 74 17.59 4.96 -10.97
C ALA A 74 16.35 5.60 -10.33
N VAL A 75 15.14 5.25 -10.80
CA VAL A 75 13.88 5.70 -10.15
C VAL A 75 13.78 5.17 -8.73
N TRP A 76 14.10 3.90 -8.50
CA TRP A 76 14.11 3.32 -7.15
C TRP A 76 15.04 4.08 -6.21
N HIS A 77 16.25 4.42 -6.67
CA HIS A 77 17.19 5.22 -5.89
C HIS A 77 16.64 6.61 -5.51
N LEU A 78 15.95 7.29 -6.44
CA LEU A 78 15.31 8.57 -6.16
C LEU A 78 14.19 8.44 -5.12
N LEU A 79 13.43 7.34 -5.13
CA LEU A 79 12.41 7.05 -4.13
C LEU A 79 13.02 6.85 -2.74
N GLU A 80 14.14 6.13 -2.64
CA GLU A 80 14.86 5.96 -1.36
C GLU A 80 15.43 7.28 -0.81
N MET A 81 15.90 8.16 -1.69
CA MET A 81 16.34 9.50 -1.29
C MET A 81 15.19 10.36 -0.76
N ALA A 82 14.04 10.33 -1.45
CA ALA A 82 12.85 11.03 -1.00
C ALA A 82 12.38 10.49 0.35
N ARG A 83 12.38 9.17 0.54
CA ARG A 83 12.01 8.52 1.79
C ARG A 83 12.92 8.95 2.94
N THR A 84 14.24 8.90 2.73
CA THR A 84 15.22 9.34 3.72
C THR A 84 14.97 10.79 4.16
N THR A 85 14.54 11.66 3.24
CA THR A 85 14.21 13.06 3.54
C THR A 85 12.95 13.18 4.40
N VAL A 86 11.93 12.36 4.13
CA VAL A 86 10.70 12.27 4.94
C VAL A 86 11.01 11.72 6.33
N ASP A 87 11.79 10.64 6.42
CA ASP A 87 12.20 10.04 7.71
C ASP A 87 12.93 11.06 8.59
N ARG A 88 13.87 11.83 8.01
CA ARG A 88 14.53 12.94 8.72
C ARG A 88 13.57 14.03 9.16
N SER A 89 12.55 14.35 8.34
CA SER A 89 11.53 15.33 8.70
C SER A 89 10.69 14.87 9.90
N ILE A 90 10.39 13.57 9.98
CA ILE A 90 9.68 12.96 11.11
C ILE A 90 10.55 12.96 12.38
N GLU A 91 11.84 12.61 12.26
CA GLU A 91 12.79 12.68 13.38
C GLU A 91 12.89 14.10 13.96
N CYS A 92 12.85 15.14 13.11
CA CYS A 92 12.85 16.52 13.56
C CYS A 92 11.57 16.94 14.33
N LEU A 93 10.44 16.26 14.11
CA LEU A 93 9.20 16.49 14.87
C LEU A 93 9.24 15.86 16.28
N ASN A 94 10.01 14.79 16.42
CA ASN A 94 10.20 14.08 17.69
C ASN A 94 11.67 14.19 18.14
N PRO A 95 12.18 15.40 18.44
CA PRO A 95 13.56 15.53 18.92
C PRO A 95 13.68 14.73 20.22
N ALA A 96 14.55 13.73 20.22
CA ALA A 96 14.86 12.94 21.40
C ALA A 96 15.22 13.90 22.54
N ARG A 97 14.42 13.86 23.60
CA ARG A 97 14.56 14.73 24.78
C ARG A 97 15.76 14.33 25.63
#